data_AF-A0A1J7J2C3-F1
#
_entry.id   AF-A0A1J7J2C3-F1
#
_cell.length_a   1.000
_cell.length_b   1.000
_cell.length_c   1.000
_cell.angle_alpha   90.00
_cell.angle_beta   90.00
_cell.angle_gamma   90.00
#
_symmetry.space_group_name_H-M   'P 1'
#
loop_
_entity.id
_entity.type
_entity.pdbx_description
1 polymer ?
#
loop_
_entity_poly.entity_id
_entity_poly.type
_entity_poly.pdbx_seq_one_letter_code
_entity_poly.pdbx_strand_id
1 'polypeptide(L)'
;MCDEMIGSFLSNLQEQGRAAADAAARREVKTMMRALEAFREELRTRLLEHTIALDTLYSLQKRVRAAQKDKIALREEILRIRREREVVELRKDAVRVRHEGERAVAMQNINLSSAMHDIDLAVEKGLAAEPLSAPEQSKADLANLEFLITKVAEQACTKSVQGGTLKQIKDFNAFLERAAAALEGR
;
A
#
# COMPACT_ATOMS: atom_id res chain seq x y z
N MET A 1 26.19 54.62 -26.75
CA MET A 1 25.23 55.71 -26.50
C MET A 1 25.52 56.52 -25.23
N CYS A 2 25.29 56.02 -24.00
CA CYS A 2 25.51 56.86 -22.80
C CYS A 2 26.98 57.27 -22.61
N ASP A 3 27.92 56.36 -22.87
CA ASP A 3 29.36 56.62 -22.68
C ASP A 3 29.92 57.59 -23.74
N GLU A 4 29.42 57.50 -24.97
CA GLU A 4 29.78 58.41 -26.08
C GLU A 4 29.22 59.82 -25.87
N MET A 5 27.98 59.93 -25.34
CA MET A 5 27.39 61.22 -24.98
C MET A 5 28.15 61.87 -23.83
N ILE A 6 28.45 61.13 -22.75
CA ILE A 6 29.23 61.69 -21.63
C ILE A 6 30.64 62.10 -22.10
N GLY A 7 31.26 61.32 -22.99
CA GLY A 7 32.53 61.65 -23.61
C GLY A 7 32.51 62.95 -24.41
N SER A 8 31.47 63.19 -25.22
CA SER A 8 31.33 64.44 -25.98
C SER A 8 31.02 65.64 -25.10
N PHE A 9 30.27 65.48 -24.01
CA PHE A 9 30.07 66.54 -23.02
C PHE A 9 31.38 66.88 -22.28
N LEU A 10 32.20 65.89 -21.93
CA LEU A 10 33.51 66.12 -21.31
C LEU A 10 34.47 66.86 -22.24
N SER A 11 34.51 66.52 -23.53
CA SER A 11 35.35 67.24 -24.51
C SER A 11 34.90 68.70 -24.67
N ASN A 12 33.58 68.94 -24.73
CA ASN A 12 33.03 70.28 -24.83
C ASN A 12 33.34 71.13 -23.58
N LEU A 13 33.22 70.55 -22.38
CA LEU A 13 33.59 71.22 -21.12
C LEU A 13 35.10 71.50 -21.07
N GLN A 14 35.93 70.60 -21.59
CA GLN A 14 37.38 70.80 -21.66
C GLN A 14 37.75 71.96 -22.60
N GLU A 15 37.08 72.10 -23.74
CA GLU A 15 37.26 73.22 -24.66
C GLU A 15 36.78 74.55 -24.05
N GLN A 16 35.63 74.56 -23.37
CA GLN A 16 35.11 75.72 -22.65
C GLN A 16 36.04 76.16 -21.52
N GLY A 17 36.63 75.22 -20.78
CA GLY A 17 37.62 75.50 -19.73
C GLY A 17 38.93 76.09 -20.27
N ARG A 18 39.33 75.72 -21.49
CA ARG A 18 40.50 76.31 -22.18
C ARG A 18 40.22 77.71 -22.71
N ALA A 19 38.99 77.97 -23.17
CA ALA A 19 38.56 79.26 -23.70
C ALA A 19 38.18 80.30 -22.62
N ALA A 20 37.92 79.86 -21.38
CA ALA A 20 37.53 80.75 -20.29
C ALA A 20 38.68 81.67 -19.85
N ALA A 21 38.45 82.99 -19.85
CA ALA A 21 39.44 84.00 -19.45
C ALA A 21 39.62 84.09 -17.92
N ASP A 22 38.54 83.90 -17.16
CA ASP A 22 38.51 84.06 -15.70
C ASP A 22 38.92 82.77 -14.95
N ALA A 23 39.63 82.93 -13.83
CA ALA A 23 40.08 81.84 -12.97
C ALA A 23 38.93 81.18 -12.21
N ALA A 24 37.85 81.91 -11.90
CA ALA A 24 36.65 81.35 -11.26
C ALA A 24 35.91 80.40 -12.22
N ALA A 25 35.65 80.83 -13.45
CA ALA A 25 35.01 80.01 -14.49
C ALA A 25 35.79 78.71 -14.79
N ARG A 26 37.13 78.76 -14.82
CA ARG A 26 37.96 77.54 -14.98
C ARG A 26 37.82 76.55 -13.81
N ARG A 27 37.61 77.03 -12.58
CA ARG A 27 37.40 76.17 -11.40
C ARG A 27 36.03 75.51 -11.42
N GLU A 28 35.00 76.23 -11.86
CA GLU A 28 33.64 75.68 -12.03
C GLU A 28 33.59 74.59 -13.08
N VAL A 29 34.16 74.84 -14.27
CA VAL A 29 34.26 73.82 -15.34
C VAL A 29 35.00 72.58 -14.87
N LYS A 30 36.12 72.74 -14.13
CA LYS A 30 36.87 71.61 -13.55
C LYS A 30 36.04 70.81 -12.54
N THR A 31 35.20 71.47 -11.76
CA THR A 31 34.32 70.82 -10.79
C THR A 31 33.20 70.04 -11.51
N MET A 32 32.63 70.62 -12.56
CA MET A 32 31.64 69.97 -13.41
C MET A 32 32.20 68.75 -14.13
N MET A 33 33.42 68.84 -14.68
CA MET A 33 34.12 67.70 -15.28
C MET A 33 34.31 66.56 -14.29
N ARG A 34 34.78 66.85 -13.07
CA ARG A 34 34.96 65.83 -12.01
C ARG A 34 33.65 65.17 -11.60
N ALA A 35 32.57 65.96 -11.47
CA ALA A 35 31.25 65.42 -11.15
C ALA A 35 30.73 64.50 -12.28
N LEU A 36 30.96 64.89 -13.54
CA LEU A 36 30.55 64.11 -14.70
C LEU A 36 31.39 62.82 -14.86
N GLU A 37 32.69 62.86 -14.58
CA GLU A 37 33.56 61.68 -14.52
C GLU A 37 33.12 60.72 -13.40
N ALA A 38 32.81 61.23 -12.21
CA ALA A 38 32.30 60.41 -11.11
C ALA A 38 30.95 59.75 -11.45
N PHE A 39 30.06 60.50 -12.09
CA PHE A 39 28.78 59.97 -12.58
C PHE A 39 28.97 58.89 -13.64
N ARG A 40 29.94 59.06 -14.56
CA ARG A 40 30.28 58.08 -15.59
C ARG A 40 30.70 56.74 -14.97
N GLU A 41 31.59 56.78 -13.98
CA GLU A 41 32.08 55.56 -13.33
C GLU A 41 30.99 54.86 -12.52
N GLU A 42 30.13 55.61 -11.81
CA GLU A 42 28.97 55.03 -11.13
C GLU A 42 28.01 54.39 -12.13
N LEU A 43 27.69 55.07 -13.24
CA LEU A 43 26.82 54.53 -14.28
C LEU A 43 27.39 53.25 -14.88
N ARG A 44 28.69 53.20 -15.16
CA ARG A 44 29.37 52.02 -15.66
C ARG A 44 29.28 50.86 -14.67
N THR A 45 29.52 51.13 -13.39
CA THR A 45 29.44 50.14 -12.31
C THR A 45 28.02 49.58 -12.20
N ARG A 46 26.99 50.44 -12.21
CA ARG A 46 25.58 50.02 -12.15
C ARG A 46 25.16 49.19 -13.35
N LEU A 47 25.57 49.56 -14.56
CA LEU A 47 25.26 48.79 -15.76
C LEU A 47 25.94 47.40 -15.74
N LEU A 48 27.16 47.31 -15.22
CA LEU A 48 27.83 46.03 -15.01
C LEU A 48 27.11 45.18 -13.96
N GLU A 49 26.73 45.77 -12.82
CA GLU A 49 25.93 45.10 -11.78
C GLU A 49 24.62 44.55 -12.34
N HIS A 50 23.88 45.34 -13.13
CA HIS A 50 22.65 44.90 -13.77
C HIS A 50 22.88 43.77 -14.78
N THR A 51 23.98 43.82 -15.53
CA THR A 51 24.33 42.76 -16.48
C THR A 51 24.64 41.46 -15.75
N ILE A 52 25.40 41.51 -14.66
CA ILE A 52 25.69 40.36 -13.80
C ILE A 52 24.39 39.82 -13.19
N ALA A 53 23.51 40.70 -12.69
CA ALA A 53 22.23 40.30 -12.12
C ALA A 53 21.34 39.58 -13.16
N LEU A 54 21.33 40.04 -14.41
CA LEU A 54 20.61 39.37 -15.50
C LEU A 54 21.20 37.99 -15.81
N ASP A 55 22.52 37.87 -15.92
CA ASP A 55 23.17 36.57 -16.20
C ASP A 55 22.93 35.56 -15.06
N THR A 56 23.04 36.01 -13.81
CA THR A 56 22.71 35.17 -12.65
C THR A 56 21.24 34.74 -12.65
N LEU A 57 20.31 35.62 -13.04
CA LEU A 57 18.90 35.28 -13.17
C LEU A 57 18.66 34.22 -14.26
N TYR A 58 19.29 34.35 -15.43
CA TYR A 58 19.19 33.36 -16.50
C TYR A 58 19.76 32.00 -16.08
N SER A 59 20.92 31.98 -15.42
CA SER A 59 21.52 30.74 -14.91
C SER A 59 20.63 30.08 -13.85
N LEU A 60 20.02 30.88 -12.96
CA LEU A 60 19.10 30.40 -11.93
C LEU A 60 17.83 29.81 -12.56
N GLN A 61 17.23 30.49 -13.55
CA GLN A 61 16.08 29.96 -14.27
C GLN A 61 16.38 28.61 -14.93
N LYS A 62 17.57 28.45 -15.53
CA LYS A 62 17.99 27.17 -16.11
C LYS A 62 18.09 26.07 -15.05
N ARG A 63 18.69 26.37 -13.89
CA ARG A 63 18.79 25.44 -12.75
C ARG A 63 17.42 25.05 -12.20
N VAL A 64 16.50 26.00 -12.07
CA VAL A 64 15.13 25.73 -11.62
C VAL A 64 14.41 24.80 -12.59
N ARG A 65 14.52 25.04 -13.91
CA ARG A 65 13.93 24.16 -14.92
C ARG A 65 14.51 22.74 -14.87
N ALA A 66 15.83 22.61 -14.67
CA ALA A 66 16.47 21.30 -14.50
C ALA A 66 15.94 20.57 -13.26
N ALA A 67 15.92 21.24 -12.10
CA ALA A 67 15.40 20.67 -10.86
C ALA A 67 13.91 20.28 -10.96
N GLN A 68 13.10 21.04 -11.71
CA GLN A 68 11.70 20.70 -11.97
C GLN A 68 11.57 19.43 -12.81
N LYS A 69 12.42 19.25 -13.84
CA LYS A 69 12.46 18.01 -14.63
C LYS A 69 12.85 16.81 -13.76
N ASP A 70 13.89 16.95 -12.95
CA ASP A 70 14.35 15.89 -12.05
C ASP A 70 13.27 15.52 -11.03
N LYS A 71 12.57 16.51 -10.48
CA LYS A 71 11.42 16.27 -9.58
C LYS A 71 10.33 15.43 -10.24
N ILE A 72 9.99 15.72 -11.50
CA ILE A 72 8.96 14.96 -12.23
C ILE A 72 9.46 13.53 -12.49
N ALA A 73 10.69 13.37 -12.96
CA ALA A 73 11.29 12.06 -13.20
C ALA A 73 11.35 11.19 -11.93
N LEU A 74 11.77 11.77 -10.80
CA LEU A 74 11.76 11.07 -9.50
C LEU A 74 10.35 10.70 -9.05
N ARG A 75 9.35 11.54 -9.32
CA ARG A 75 7.95 11.23 -9.01
C ARG A 75 7.43 10.05 -9.83
N GLU A 76 7.76 10.00 -11.11
CA GLU A 76 7.43 8.87 -11.98
C GLU A 76 8.09 7.58 -11.50
N GLU A 77 9.36 7.65 -11.11
CA GLU A 77 10.11 6.53 -10.56
C GLU A 77 9.49 6.00 -9.26
N ILE A 78 9.11 6.88 -8.33
CA ILE A 78 8.39 6.49 -7.10
C ILE A 78 7.08 5.77 -7.44
N LEU A 79 6.31 6.27 -8.42
CA LEU A 79 5.07 5.62 -8.83
C LEU A 79 5.32 4.27 -9.51
N ARG A 80 6.42 4.12 -10.27
CA ARG A 80 6.84 2.83 -10.83
C ARG A 80 7.16 1.83 -9.72
N ILE A 81 8.04 2.18 -8.78
CA ILE A 81 8.44 1.32 -7.66
C ILE A 81 7.24 0.92 -6.80
N ARG A 82 6.29 1.84 -6.56
CA ARG A 82 5.07 1.52 -5.80
C ARG A 82 4.22 0.46 -6.50
N ARG A 83 4.04 0.57 -7.82
CA ARG A 83 3.32 -0.45 -8.61
C ARG A 83 4.04 -1.80 -8.57
N GLU A 84 5.36 -1.81 -8.71
CA GLU A 84 6.15 -3.05 -8.61
C GLU A 84 6.01 -3.70 -7.23
N ARG A 85 6.06 -2.91 -6.15
CA ARG A 85 5.85 -3.38 -4.78
C ARG A 85 4.46 -3.99 -4.59
N GLU A 86 3.42 -3.31 -5.07
CA GLU A 86 2.04 -3.81 -4.99
C GLU A 86 1.89 -5.17 -5.68
N VAL A 87 2.46 -5.33 -6.88
CA VAL A 87 2.47 -6.62 -7.59
C VAL A 87 3.20 -7.70 -6.79
N VAL A 88 4.32 -7.36 -6.16
CA VAL A 88 5.07 -8.30 -5.32
C VAL A 88 4.30 -8.70 -4.07
N GLU A 89 3.65 -7.75 -3.39
CA GLU A 89 2.83 -8.06 -2.20
C GLU A 89 1.64 -8.95 -2.55
N LEU A 90 0.94 -8.68 -3.67
CA LEU A 90 -0.13 -9.56 -4.14
C LEU A 90 0.35 -11.00 -4.41
N ARG A 91 1.54 -11.15 -5.00
CA ARG A 91 2.14 -12.48 -5.22
C ARG A 91 2.51 -13.17 -3.91
N LYS A 92 3.07 -12.43 -2.95
CA LYS A 92 3.39 -12.95 -1.62
C LYS A 92 2.14 -13.41 -0.89
N ASP A 93 1.07 -12.64 -0.94
CA ASP A 93 -0.20 -12.97 -0.31
C ASP A 93 -0.81 -14.23 -0.94
N ALA A 94 -0.76 -14.37 -2.27
CA ALA A 94 -1.20 -15.59 -2.94
C ALA A 94 -0.40 -16.84 -2.51
N VAL A 95 0.92 -16.71 -2.35
CA VAL A 95 1.76 -17.81 -1.83
C VAL A 95 1.43 -18.11 -0.38
N ARG A 96 1.23 -17.08 0.46
CA ARG A 96 0.87 -17.24 1.87
C ARG A 96 -0.44 -18.02 2.03
N VAL A 97 -1.48 -17.62 1.30
CA VAL A 97 -2.79 -18.29 1.35
C VAL A 97 -2.69 -19.76 0.92
N ARG A 98 -1.91 -20.07 -0.13
CA ARG A 98 -1.67 -21.45 -0.55
C ARG A 98 -0.97 -22.26 0.53
N HIS A 99 0.11 -21.72 1.09
CA HIS A 99 0.87 -22.39 2.15
C HIS A 99 0.03 -22.59 3.42
N GLU A 100 -0.80 -21.63 3.81
CA GLU A 100 -1.71 -21.79 4.95
C GLU A 100 -2.73 -22.90 4.71
N GLY A 101 -3.29 -23.00 3.50
CA GLY A 101 -4.17 -24.09 3.11
C GLY A 101 -3.48 -25.45 3.16
N GLU A 102 -2.30 -25.57 2.56
CA GLU A 102 -1.49 -26.80 2.58
C GLU A 102 -1.11 -27.20 4.01
N ARG A 103 -0.72 -26.22 4.84
CA ARG A 103 -0.39 -26.44 6.25
C ARG A 103 -1.60 -26.92 7.04
N ALA A 104 -2.80 -26.37 6.79
CA ALA A 104 -4.03 -26.81 7.46
C ALA A 104 -4.36 -28.27 7.13
N VAL A 105 -4.26 -28.66 5.85
CA VAL A 105 -4.45 -30.04 5.40
C VAL A 105 -3.39 -30.97 6.01
N ALA A 106 -2.11 -30.56 6.00
CA ALA A 106 -1.04 -31.34 6.61
C ALA A 106 -1.27 -31.55 8.12
N MET A 107 -1.69 -30.50 8.84
CA MET A 107 -2.01 -30.59 10.26
C MET A 107 -3.21 -31.52 10.51
N GLN A 108 -4.25 -31.45 9.67
CA GLN A 108 -5.39 -32.36 9.77
C GLN A 108 -4.97 -33.82 9.55
N ASN A 109 -4.10 -34.08 8.57
CA ASN A 109 -3.60 -35.43 8.30
C ASN A 109 -2.74 -35.95 9.46
N ILE A 110 -1.90 -35.11 10.07
CA ILE A 110 -1.12 -35.47 11.26
C ILE A 110 -2.05 -35.80 12.43
N ASN A 111 -3.05 -34.96 12.68
CA ASN A 111 -4.02 -35.19 13.75
C ASN A 111 -4.83 -36.47 13.53
N LEU A 112 -5.25 -36.74 12.28
CA LEU A 112 -5.95 -37.96 11.91
C LEU A 112 -5.04 -39.19 12.12
N SER A 113 -3.79 -39.12 11.67
CA SER A 113 -2.82 -40.20 11.86
C SER A 113 -2.56 -40.47 13.34
N SER A 114 -2.48 -39.42 14.17
CA SER A 114 -2.35 -39.57 15.63
C SER A 114 -3.59 -40.26 16.22
N ALA A 115 -4.80 -39.81 15.85
CA ALA A 115 -6.03 -40.41 16.34
C ALA A 115 -6.17 -41.87 15.90
N MET A 116 -5.78 -42.21 14.67
CA MET A 116 -5.74 -43.60 14.20
C MET A 116 -4.76 -44.43 15.03
N HIS A 117 -3.57 -43.92 15.30
CA HIS A 117 -2.59 -44.61 16.14
C HIS A 117 -3.10 -44.83 17.57
N ASP A 118 -3.81 -43.85 18.14
CA ASP A 118 -4.43 -43.98 19.47
C ASP A 118 -5.54 -45.04 19.48
N ILE A 119 -6.33 -45.14 18.39
CA ILE A 119 -7.34 -46.20 18.22
C ILE A 119 -6.66 -47.56 18.10
N ASP A 120 -5.64 -47.70 17.26
CA ASP A 120 -4.89 -48.96 17.10
C ASP A 120 -4.33 -49.42 18.44
N LEU A 121 -3.72 -48.51 19.20
CA LEU A 121 -3.20 -48.80 20.53
C LEU A 121 -4.30 -49.21 21.51
N ALA A 122 -5.47 -48.57 21.47
CA ALA A 122 -6.61 -48.92 22.31
C ALA A 122 -7.19 -50.30 21.94
N VAL A 123 -7.26 -50.63 20.64
CA VAL A 123 -7.70 -51.94 20.14
C VAL A 123 -6.70 -53.02 20.54
N GLU A 124 -5.40 -52.82 20.33
CA GLU A 124 -4.36 -53.77 20.73
C GLU A 124 -4.41 -54.02 22.24
N LYS A 125 -4.54 -52.96 23.06
CA LYS A 125 -4.72 -53.10 24.51
C LYS A 125 -6.00 -53.84 24.87
N GLY A 126 -7.09 -53.62 24.15
CA GLY A 126 -8.36 -54.31 24.36
C GLY A 126 -8.29 -55.80 23.98
N LEU A 127 -7.58 -56.15 22.91
CA LEU A 127 -7.37 -57.54 22.48
C LEU A 127 -6.38 -58.29 23.37
N ALA A 128 -5.36 -57.59 23.89
CA ALA A 128 -4.37 -58.14 24.81
C ALA A 128 -4.86 -58.13 26.28
N ALA A 129 -6.04 -57.56 26.56
CA ALA A 129 -6.61 -57.56 27.90
C ALA A 129 -7.06 -58.99 28.28
N GLU A 130 -6.79 -59.37 29.53
CA GLU A 130 -7.33 -60.59 30.11
C GLU A 130 -8.87 -60.54 30.12
N PRO A 131 -9.55 -61.69 29.98
CA PRO A 131 -11.01 -61.74 30.04
C PRO A 131 -11.53 -61.11 31.34
N LEU A 132 -12.51 -60.24 31.21
CA LEU A 132 -13.10 -59.48 32.32
C LEU A 132 -13.58 -60.43 33.40
N SER A 133 -13.43 -60.04 34.67
CA SER A 133 -14.03 -60.77 35.77
C SER A 133 -15.57 -60.70 35.66
N ALA A 134 -16.30 -61.70 36.19
CA ALA A 134 -17.76 -61.74 36.15
C ALA A 134 -18.48 -60.42 36.53
N PRO A 135 -18.07 -59.65 37.57
CA PRO A 135 -18.70 -58.38 37.88
C PRO A 135 -18.38 -57.26 36.89
N GLU A 136 -17.23 -57.30 36.21
CA GLU A 136 -16.84 -56.33 35.19
C GLU A 136 -17.54 -56.60 33.86
N GLN A 137 -17.68 -57.89 33.50
CA GLN A 137 -18.46 -58.33 32.34
C GLN A 137 -19.92 -57.86 32.44
N SER A 138 -20.56 -58.06 33.59
CA SER A 138 -21.95 -57.63 33.80
C SER A 138 -22.12 -56.10 33.67
N LYS A 139 -21.14 -55.31 34.12
CA LYS A 139 -21.16 -53.85 33.94
C LYS A 139 -20.98 -53.43 32.48
N ALA A 140 -20.09 -54.10 31.75
CA ALA A 140 -19.90 -53.84 30.32
C ALA A 140 -21.16 -54.17 29.51
N ASP A 141 -21.82 -55.30 29.81
CA ASP A 141 -23.06 -55.70 29.15
C ASP A 141 -24.21 -54.73 29.44
N LEU A 142 -24.31 -54.22 30.68
CA LEU A 142 -25.26 -53.16 31.05
C LEU A 142 -25.03 -51.88 30.25
N ALA A 143 -23.79 -51.42 30.13
CA ALA A 143 -23.45 -50.23 29.35
C ALA A 143 -23.77 -50.41 27.84
N ASN A 144 -23.51 -51.61 27.30
CA ASN A 144 -23.88 -51.95 25.92
C ASN A 144 -25.41 -51.96 25.73
N LEU A 145 -26.15 -52.50 26.70
CA LEU A 145 -27.61 -52.48 26.71
C LEU A 145 -28.17 -51.08 26.75
N GLU A 146 -27.63 -50.19 27.60
CA GLU A 146 -28.03 -48.78 27.65
C GLU A 146 -27.85 -48.10 26.29
N PHE A 147 -26.69 -48.31 25.64
CA PHE A 147 -26.44 -47.79 24.30
C PHE A 147 -27.45 -48.32 23.26
N LEU A 148 -27.74 -49.62 23.27
CA LEU A 148 -28.73 -50.22 22.38
C LEU A 148 -30.13 -49.66 22.64
N ILE A 149 -30.50 -49.46 23.90
CA ILE A 149 -31.80 -48.87 24.28
C ILE A 149 -31.90 -47.44 23.76
N THR A 150 -30.86 -46.61 23.90
CA THR A 150 -30.84 -45.24 23.36
C THR A 150 -31.03 -45.25 21.85
N LYS A 151 -30.31 -46.12 21.13
CA LYS A 151 -30.44 -46.25 19.67
C LYS A 151 -31.84 -46.68 19.25
N VAL A 152 -32.43 -47.65 19.93
CA VAL A 152 -33.81 -48.11 19.67
C VAL A 152 -34.82 -47.01 20.00
N ALA A 153 -34.61 -46.27 21.09
CA ALA A 153 -35.47 -45.15 21.48
C ALA A 153 -35.43 -44.02 20.44
N GLU A 154 -34.28 -43.68 19.87
CA GLU A 154 -34.18 -42.69 18.81
C GLU A 154 -34.95 -43.08 17.54
N GLN A 155 -34.91 -44.37 17.17
CA GLN A 155 -35.59 -44.92 16.00
C GLN A 155 -37.10 -45.11 16.22
N ALA A 156 -37.53 -45.54 17.40
CA ALA A 156 -38.92 -45.89 17.68
C ALA A 156 -39.73 -44.75 18.32
N CYS A 157 -39.09 -43.82 19.03
CA CYS A 157 -39.80 -42.78 19.76
C CYS A 157 -40.13 -41.58 18.86
N THR A 158 -41.39 -41.18 18.86
CA THR A 158 -41.88 -39.97 18.19
C THR A 158 -41.41 -38.67 18.83
N LYS A 159 -40.86 -38.73 20.05
CA LYS A 159 -40.27 -37.61 20.78
C LYS A 159 -38.77 -37.43 20.54
N SER A 160 -38.15 -38.28 19.72
CA SER A 160 -36.73 -38.09 19.34
C SER A 160 -36.59 -36.83 18.47
N VAL A 161 -35.37 -36.28 18.41
CA VAL A 161 -35.09 -35.01 17.71
C VAL A 161 -35.47 -35.06 16.22
N GLN A 162 -35.31 -36.22 15.58
CA GLN A 162 -35.76 -36.48 14.20
C GLN A 162 -37.14 -37.16 14.10
N GLY A 163 -37.81 -37.41 15.23
CA GLY A 163 -39.16 -37.97 15.33
C GLY A 163 -39.31 -39.46 15.01
N GLY A 164 -38.19 -40.18 14.90
CA GLY A 164 -38.17 -41.62 14.66
C GLY A 164 -38.59 -42.04 13.25
N THR A 165 -38.40 -43.31 12.93
CA THR A 165 -38.63 -43.89 11.60
C THR A 165 -40.08 -43.75 11.15
N LEU A 166 -41.05 -43.90 12.06
CA LEU A 166 -42.47 -43.79 11.73
C LEU A 166 -42.86 -42.39 11.28
N LYS A 167 -42.29 -41.34 11.90
CA LYS A 167 -42.55 -39.96 11.48
C LYS A 167 -41.93 -39.69 10.11
N GLN A 168 -40.70 -40.16 9.87
CA GLN A 168 -40.05 -40.06 8.56
C GLN A 168 -40.89 -40.71 7.45
N ILE A 169 -41.46 -41.90 7.71
CA ILE A 169 -42.36 -42.58 6.76
C ILE A 169 -43.65 -41.79 6.54
N LYS A 170 -44.26 -41.22 7.60
CA LYS A 170 -45.45 -40.38 7.47
C LYS A 170 -45.18 -39.10 6.69
N ASP A 171 -44.07 -38.43 6.97
CA ASP A 171 -43.67 -37.21 6.28
C ASP A 171 -43.36 -37.49 4.79
N PHE A 172 -42.75 -38.64 4.50
CA PHE A 172 -42.53 -39.12 3.14
C PHE A 172 -43.85 -39.45 2.41
N ASN A 173 -44.78 -40.15 3.05
CA ASN A 173 -46.09 -40.43 2.47
C ASN A 173 -46.90 -39.15 2.24
N ALA A 174 -46.90 -38.21 3.18
CA ALA A 174 -47.54 -36.91 3.01
C ALA A 174 -46.88 -36.08 1.89
N PHE A 175 -45.60 -36.29 1.61
CA PHE A 175 -44.94 -35.73 0.43
C PHE A 175 -45.43 -36.41 -0.86
N LEU A 176 -45.52 -37.74 -0.91
CA LEU A 176 -46.03 -38.48 -2.07
C LEU A 176 -47.49 -38.15 -2.37
N GLU A 177 -48.35 -38.04 -1.36
CA GLU A 177 -49.76 -37.67 -1.53
C GLU A 177 -49.90 -36.26 -2.12
N ARG A 178 -49.08 -35.29 -1.67
CA ARG A 178 -49.04 -33.95 -2.25
C ARG A 178 -48.56 -33.96 -3.70
N ALA A 179 -47.56 -34.78 -4.01
CA ALA A 179 -47.06 -34.93 -5.38
C ALA A 179 -48.10 -35.60 -6.30
N ALA A 180 -48.80 -36.64 -5.81
CA ALA A 180 -49.88 -37.31 -6.53
C ALA A 180 -51.06 -36.37 -6.78
N ALA A 181 -51.51 -35.61 -5.78
CA ALA A 181 -52.58 -34.62 -5.95
C ALA A 181 -52.23 -33.53 -6.98
N ALA A 182 -50.96 -33.11 -7.06
CA ALA A 182 -50.50 -32.17 -8.08
C ALA A 182 -50.47 -32.77 -9.50
N LEU A 183 -50.30 -34.10 -9.62
CA LEU A 183 -50.31 -34.82 -10.90
C LEU A 183 -51.73 -35.19 -11.35
N GLU A 184 -52.62 -35.51 -10.41
CA GLU A 184 -54.04 -35.82 -10.66
C GLU A 184 -54.92 -34.57 -10.87
N GLY A 185 -54.46 -33.40 -10.42
CA GLY A 185 -55.12 -32.11 -10.65
C GLY A 185 -54.98 -31.52 -12.06
N ARG A 186 -54.64 -32.34 -13.07
CA ARG A 186 -54.59 -31.99 -14.50
C ARG A 186 -55.63 -32.76 -15.30
#